data_AF-A0A2R7UPP7-F1
#
_entry.id   AF-A0A2R7UPP7-F1
#
_cell.length_a   1.000
_cell.length_b   1.000
_cell.length_c   1.000
_cell.angle_alpha   90.00
_cell.angle_beta   90.00
_cell.angle_gamma   90.00
#
_symmetry.space_group_name_H-M   'P 1'
#
loop_
_entity.id
_entity.type
_entity.pdbx_description
1 polymer ?
#
loop_
_entity_poly.entity_id
_entity_poly.type
_entity_poly.pdbx_seq_one_letter_code
_entity_poly.pdbx_strand_id
1 'polypeptide(L)' 'LLMDLRQPGEFSEDLFALKQSVACDRLMQVMDNINERWGRGTMRAGSVPATPDWGMRREMMSQSYTTRIDQLWTVKC' A
#
# COMPACT_ATOMS: atom_id res chain seq x y z
N LEU A 1 16.74 5.86 -4.89
CA LEU A 1 16.34 7.05 -4.12
C LEU A 1 15.06 7.59 -4.78
N LEU A 2 14.05 7.95 -4.01
CA LEU A 2 12.74 8.38 -4.52
C LEU A 2 12.72 9.88 -4.81
N MET A 3 13.72 10.37 -5.56
CA MET A 3 13.96 11.81 -5.80
C MET A 3 12.86 12.48 -6.64
N ASP A 4 12.03 11.70 -7.32
CA ASP A 4 11.02 12.19 -8.26
C ASP A 4 9.58 12.13 -7.74
N LEU A 5 9.36 11.83 -6.46
CA LEU A 5 8.03 12.11 -5.88
C LEU A 5 7.85 13.62 -5.75
N ARG A 6 6.78 14.11 -6.36
CA ARG A 6 6.40 15.53 -6.36
C ARG A 6 4.95 15.64 -5.93
N GLN A 7 4.59 16.75 -5.27
CA GLN A 7 3.20 16.98 -4.90
C GLN A 7 2.38 17.34 -6.15
N PRO A 8 1.09 16.97 -6.21
CA PRO A 8 0.20 17.41 -7.27
C PRO A 8 0.20 18.95 -7.39
N GLY A 9 0.48 19.47 -8.58
CA GLY A 9 0.54 20.91 -8.85
C GLY A 9 1.92 21.58 -8.74
N GLU A 10 2.98 20.88 -8.30
CA GLU A 10 4.34 21.46 -8.18
C GLU A 10 5.12 21.52 -9.51
N PHE A 11 4.61 20.95 -10.59
CA PHE A 11 5.27 20.93 -11.89
C PHE A 11 4.29 21.22 -13.02
N SER A 12 4.77 21.90 -14.06
CA SER A 12 4.00 22.10 -15.29
C SER A 12 3.69 20.75 -15.91
N GLU A 13 2.41 20.39 -15.89
CA GLU A 13 1.94 19.12 -16.40
C GLU A 13 2.18 19.02 -17.91
N ASP A 14 2.44 17.80 -18.38
CA ASP A 14 2.43 17.51 -19.81
C ASP A 14 1.05 17.85 -20.38
N LEU A 15 1.02 18.74 -21.36
CA LEU A 15 -0.18 19.25 -22.03
C LEU A 15 -1.05 18.13 -22.62
N PHE A 16 -0.44 16.99 -22.95
CA PHE A 16 -1.09 15.86 -23.61
C PHE A 16 -1.23 14.63 -22.72
N ALA A 17 -0.73 14.67 -21.47
CA ALA A 17 -0.91 13.58 -20.55
C ALA A 17 -2.38 13.43 -20.16
N LEU A 18 -2.85 12.18 -20.16
CA LEU A 18 -4.16 11.83 -19.61
C LEU A 18 -4.17 12.18 -18.12
N LYS A 19 -4.97 13.18 -17.75
CA LYS A 19 -5.15 13.56 -16.34
C LYS A 19 -6.19 12.67 -15.69
N GLN A 20 -5.92 12.26 -14.46
CA GLN A 20 -6.93 11.64 -13.61
C GLN A 20 -8.06 12.65 -13.37
N SER A 21 -9.31 12.23 -13.57
CA SER A 21 -10.45 13.12 -13.36
C SER A 21 -10.70 13.33 -11.86
N VAL A 22 -11.25 14.49 -11.49
CA VAL A 22 -11.68 14.78 -10.11
C VAL A 22 -12.68 13.74 -9.59
N ALA A 23 -13.47 13.11 -10.48
CA ALA A 23 -14.37 12.04 -10.11
C ALA A 23 -13.63 10.76 -9.67
N CYS A 24 -12.49 10.46 -10.32
CA CYS A 24 -11.63 9.35 -9.91
C CYS A 24 -11.00 9.60 -8.54
N ASP A 25 -10.59 10.84 -8.22
CA ASP A 25 -10.03 11.16 -6.91
C ASP A 25 -11.03 10.91 -5.78
N ARG A 26 -12.28 11.34 -5.97
CA ARG A 26 -13.36 11.07 -5.01
C ARG A 26 -13.63 9.58 -4.86
N LEU A 27 -13.60 8.83 -5.95
CA LEU A 27 -13.75 7.38 -5.92
C LEU A 27 -12.62 6.71 -5.12
N MET A 28 -11.38 7.14 -5.34
CA MET A 28 -10.22 6.63 -4.59
C MET A 28 -10.34 6.96 -3.10
N GLN A 29 -10.76 8.18 -2.74
CA GLN A 29 -11.01 8.54 -1.34
C GLN A 29 -12.09 7.67 -0.67
N VAL A 30 -13.19 7.39 -1.36
CA VAL A 30 -14.25 6.51 -0.82
C VAL A 30 -13.71 5.10 -0.59
N MET A 31 -12.94 4.59 -1.55
CA MET A 31 -12.30 3.28 -1.47
C MET A 31 -11.31 3.19 -0.30
N ASP A 32 -10.51 4.24 -0.09
CA ASP A 32 -9.57 4.33 1.02
C ASP A 32 -10.30 4.39 2.37
N ASN A 33 -11.38 5.17 2.49
CA ASN A 33 -12.21 5.23 3.70
C ASN A 33 -12.82 3.87 4.07
N ILE A 34 -13.25 3.10 3.08
CA ILE A 34 -13.76 1.74 3.30
C ILE A 34 -12.64 0.82 3.80
N ASN A 35 -11.45 0.89 3.17
CA ASN A 35 -10.29 0.10 3.58
C ASN A 35 -9.78 0.48 4.96
N GLU A 36 -9.83 1.75 5.35
CA GLU A 36 -9.45 2.19 6.70
C GLU A 36 -10.41 1.61 7.75
N ARG A 37 -11.72 1.63 7.48
CA ARG A 37 -12.74 1.16 8.42
C ARG A 37 -12.77 -0.37 8.57
N TRP A 38 -12.62 -1.10 7.48
CA TRP A 38 -12.84 -2.56 7.46
C TRP A 38 -11.55 -3.38 7.36
N GLY A 39 -10.41 -2.71 7.23
CA GLY A 39 -9.09 -3.33 7.13
C GLY A 39 -8.47 -3.19 5.75
N ARG A 40 -7.14 -3.10 5.73
CA ARG A 40 -6.37 -2.88 4.51
C ARG A 40 -6.61 -4.01 3.49
N GLY A 41 -7.00 -3.63 2.27
CA GLY A 41 -7.23 -4.58 1.17
C GLY A 41 -8.62 -5.18 1.13
N THR A 42 -9.59 -4.66 1.90
CA THR A 42 -11.00 -5.05 1.84
C THR A 42 -11.58 -4.80 0.44
N MET A 43 -11.29 -3.65 -0.14
CA MET A 43 -11.66 -3.27 -1.51
C MET A 43 -10.40 -3.00 -2.33
N ARG A 44 -10.35 -3.56 -3.55
CA ARG A 44 -9.27 -3.37 -4.53
C ARG A 44 -9.84 -3.20 -5.94
N ALA A 45 -9.10 -2.56 -6.83
CA ALA A 45 -9.48 -2.52 -8.25
C ALA A 45 -9.47 -3.93 -8.84
N GLY A 46 -10.43 -4.25 -9.73
CA GLY A 46 -10.56 -5.59 -10.30
C GLY A 46 -9.35 -6.05 -11.12
N SER A 47 -8.57 -5.10 -11.65
CA SER A 47 -7.31 -5.37 -12.35
C SER A 47 -6.16 -5.79 -11.41
N VAL A 48 -6.30 -5.55 -10.10
CA VAL A 48 -5.28 -5.89 -9.11
C VAL A 48 -5.55 -7.31 -8.58
N PRO A 49 -4.64 -8.27 -8.78
CA PRO A 49 -4.78 -9.61 -8.23
C PRO A 49 -4.70 -9.57 -6.69
N ALA A 50 -5.23 -10.60 -6.02
CA ALA A 50 -5.22 -10.67 -4.56
C ALA A 50 -3.79 -10.70 -3.98
N THR A 51 -2.88 -11.36 -4.69
CA THR A 51 -1.47 -11.48 -4.35
C THR A 51 -0.64 -10.99 -5.53
N PRO A 52 -0.35 -9.68 -5.62
CA PRO A 52 0.49 -9.15 -6.69
C PRO A 52 1.96 -9.52 -6.47
N ASP A 53 2.67 -9.88 -7.56
CA ASP A 53 4.10 -10.20 -7.53
C ASP A 53 4.97 -8.99 -7.12
N TRP A 54 4.48 -7.78 -7.37
CA TRP A 54 5.09 -6.52 -6.96
C TRP A 54 4.73 -6.11 -5.52
N GLY A 55 4.03 -6.97 -4.78
CA GLY A 55 3.81 -6.79 -3.35
C GLY A 55 5.10 -6.88 -2.53
N MET A 56 5.07 -6.36 -1.30
CA MET A 56 6.22 -6.46 -0.39
C MET A 56 6.49 -7.94 -0.03
N ARG A 57 7.54 -8.54 -0.61
CA ARG A 57 7.99 -9.88 -0.24
C ARG A 57 8.65 -9.87 1.14
N ARG A 58 8.12 -10.71 2.05
CA ARG A 58 8.56 -10.82 3.46
C ARG A 58 9.03 -12.24 3.82
N GLU A 59 9.43 -13.02 2.82
CA GLU A 59 9.80 -14.44 2.99
C GLU A 59 11.04 -14.66 3.85
N MET A 60 11.99 -13.71 3.86
CA MET A 60 13.24 -13.79 4.64
C MET A 60 13.28 -12.79 5.80
N MET A 61 12.16 -12.60 6.50
CA MET A 61 12.16 -11.78 7.72
C MET A 61 12.93 -12.46 8.84
N SER A 62 13.80 -11.71 9.53
CA SER A 62 14.36 -12.16 10.80
C SER A 62 13.27 -12.25 11.88
N GLN A 63 13.52 -13.10 12.87
CA GLN A 63 12.62 -13.23 14.01
C GLN A 63 12.54 -11.90 14.77
N SER A 64 11.32 -11.49 15.06
CA SER A 64 10.94 -10.24 15.71
C SER A 64 10.97 -10.40 17.24
N TYR A 65 12.14 -10.73 17.79
CA TYR A 65 12.32 -11.04 19.22
C TYR A 65 11.83 -9.95 20.18
N THR A 66 11.80 -8.69 19.75
CA THR A 66 11.37 -7.56 20.60
C THR A 66 9.90 -7.20 20.48
N THR A 67 9.21 -7.67 19.44
CA THR A 67 7.83 -7.25 19.14
C THR A 67 6.83 -8.40 19.06
N ARG A 68 7.30 -9.65 19.06
CA ARG A 68 6.46 -10.84 18.96
C ARG A 68 6.90 -11.95 19.93
N ILE A 69 6.08 -12.17 20.95
CA ILE A 69 6.34 -13.15 22.03
C ILE A 69 6.40 -14.59 21.49
N ASP A 70 5.58 -14.92 20.49
CA ASP A 70 5.56 -16.22 19.81
C ASP A 70 6.85 -16.54 19.05
N GLN A 71 7.70 -15.54 18.84
CA GLN A 71 8.99 -15.69 18.15
C GLN A 71 10.17 -15.80 19.11
N LEU A 72 9.95 -15.72 20.42
CA LEU A 72 10.96 -15.95 21.44
C LEU A 72 11.31 -17.44 21.54
N TRP A 73 12.54 -17.73 21.96
CA TRP A 73 12.94 -19.10 22.23
C TRP A 73 12.23 -19.64 23.46
N THR A 74 11.65 -20.84 23.34
CA THR A 74 11.05 -21.56 24.47
C THR A 74 12.06 -22.56 25.01
N VAL A 75 12.41 -22.41 26.30
CA VAL A 75 13.24 -23.39 27.01
C VAL A 75 12.29 -24.34 27.73
N LYS A 76 12.40 -25.63 27.46
CA LYS A 76 11.67 -26.67 28.21
C LYS A 76 12.54 -27.12 29.37
N CYS A 77 11.96 -27.17 30.57
CA CYS A 77 12.54 -27.79 31.75
C CYS A 77 12.26 -29.29 31.78
#